data_AF-A0A9N9FLH6-F1
#
_entry.id   AF-A0A9N9FLH6-F1
#
_cell.length_a   1.000
_cell.length_b   1.000
_cell.length_c   1.000
_cell.angle_alpha   90.00
_cell.angle_beta   90.00
_cell.angle_gamma   90.00
#
_symmetry.space_group_name_H-M   'P 1'
#
loop_
_entity.id
_entity.type
_entity.pdbx_description
1 polymer ?
#
loop_
_entity_poly.entity_id
_entity_poly.type
_entity_poly.pdbx_seq_one_letter_code
_entity_poly.pdbx_strand_id
1 'polypeptide(L)'
;MIKFGILTTLATLFLVCVVSSCHGPVPTSIGNTESPNVTIPSDITPPDGNCFKFSLFTSGYLLYTCNKNKTWSAGSGIGSIIPKDTSSLVVTTSATHPAPDSRDLPWALGKASNNKGDGAFKDITYLVRVNTCGGVAPDNSLCGTTYPTGYNYS
;
A
#
# COMPACT_ATOMS: atom_id res chain seq x y z
N MET A 1 15.53 -16.52 6.35
CA MET A 1 15.60 -15.63 7.53
C MET A 1 15.41 -14.19 7.07
N ILE A 2 14.25 -13.60 7.35
CA ILE A 2 14.03 -12.16 7.12
C ILE A 2 14.75 -11.45 8.27
N LYS A 3 15.90 -10.81 8.02
CA LYS A 3 16.44 -9.86 9.00
C LYS A 3 15.69 -8.55 8.81
N PHE A 4 14.97 -8.12 9.83
CA PHE A 4 14.39 -6.78 9.92
C PHE A 4 15.50 -5.83 10.38
N GLY A 5 15.91 -4.91 9.51
CA GLY A 5 16.75 -3.78 9.90
C GLY A 5 15.87 -2.59 10.27
N ILE A 6 16.16 -1.91 11.38
CA ILE A 6 15.35 -0.80 11.87
C ILE A 6 15.68 0.45 11.03
N LEU A 7 14.68 0.98 10.34
CA LEU A 7 14.69 2.31 9.72
C LEU A 7 13.27 2.88 9.84
N THR A 8 12.91 3.31 11.04
CA THR A 8 11.53 3.71 11.33
C THR A 8 11.14 4.94 10.50
N THR A 9 10.34 4.73 9.45
CA THR A 9 9.64 5.84 8.78
C THR A 9 8.15 5.71 9.03
N LEU A 10 7.62 6.60 9.88
CA LEU A 10 6.19 6.70 10.10
C LEU A 10 5.56 7.34 8.86
N ALA A 11 4.58 6.67 8.27
CA ALA A 11 3.81 7.20 7.17
C ALA A 11 2.33 7.22 7.53
N THR A 12 1.67 8.32 7.18
CA THR A 12 0.22 8.41 7.17
C THR A 12 -0.26 8.32 5.73
N LEU A 13 -1.19 7.42 5.46
CA LEU A 13 -1.65 7.07 4.12
C LEU A 13 -3.16 7.13 4.06
N PHE A 14 -3.69 7.72 2.99
CA PHE A 14 -5.06 7.52 2.57
C PHE A 14 -5.09 6.45 1.48
N LEU A 15 -5.86 5.38 1.72
CA LEU A 15 -5.91 4.20 0.88
C LEU A 15 -7.31 4.04 0.31
N VAL A 16 -7.40 3.89 -1.00
CA VAL A 16 -8.64 3.63 -1.72
C VAL A 16 -8.56 2.19 -2.23
N CYS A 17 -9.36 1.29 -1.65
CA CYS A 17 -9.38 -0.12 -1.99
C CYS A 17 -10.43 -0.42 -3.06
N VAL A 18 -10.06 -1.21 -4.06
CA VAL A 18 -10.83 -1.42 -5.29
C VAL A 18 -10.88 -2.92 -5.63
N VAL A 19 -12.00 -3.41 -6.16
CA VAL A 19 -12.27 -4.82 -6.50
C VAL A 19 -12.67 -4.99 -7.96
N SER A 20 -12.40 -6.15 -8.56
CA SER A 20 -12.72 -6.40 -9.98
C SER A 20 -14.19 -6.77 -10.26
N SER A 21 -15.01 -7.02 -9.23
CA SER A 21 -16.44 -7.33 -9.38
C SER A 21 -17.26 -6.66 -8.27
N CYS A 22 -18.22 -5.84 -8.67
CA CYS A 22 -19.15 -5.11 -7.80
C CYS A 22 -20.17 -6.00 -7.04
N HIS A 23 -20.22 -7.32 -7.31
CA HIS A 23 -21.21 -8.23 -6.72
C HIS A 23 -20.60 -9.03 -5.55
N GLY A 24 -20.78 -8.55 -4.32
CA GLY A 24 -20.44 -9.28 -3.10
C GLY A 24 -21.11 -8.67 -1.86
N PRO A 25 -21.40 -9.45 -0.81
CA PRO A 25 -21.90 -8.91 0.46
C PRO A 25 -20.90 -7.92 1.09
N VAL A 26 -21.41 -6.81 1.64
CA VAL A 26 -20.63 -5.68 2.19
C VAL A 26 -20.09 -6.01 3.60
N PRO A 27 -18.83 -5.64 3.93
CA PRO A 27 -18.20 -5.90 5.25
C PRO A 27 -18.83 -5.08 6.39
N THR A 28 -18.89 -5.59 7.63
CA THR A 28 -19.36 -4.83 8.81
C THR A 28 -18.27 -3.99 9.50
N SER A 29 -17.49 -3.32 8.63
CA SER A 29 -16.56 -2.19 8.79
C SER A 29 -15.09 -2.42 9.16
N ILE A 30 -14.24 -2.29 8.14
CA ILE A 30 -12.99 -1.52 8.12
C ILE A 30 -13.11 -0.52 6.98
N GLY A 31 -13.17 0.77 7.28
CA GLY A 31 -13.14 1.87 6.30
C GLY A 31 -14.47 2.50 5.90
N ASN A 32 -14.39 3.62 5.16
CA ASN A 32 -15.54 4.33 4.62
C ASN A 32 -15.94 3.72 3.26
N THR A 33 -17.16 3.19 3.16
CA THR A 33 -17.73 2.61 1.95
C THR A 33 -18.32 3.64 0.98
N GLU A 34 -18.31 4.91 1.35
CA GLU A 34 -18.57 6.02 0.43
C GLU A 34 -17.29 6.38 -0.31
N SER A 35 -17.41 6.57 -1.63
CA SER A 35 -16.26 6.94 -2.45
C SER A 35 -15.80 8.35 -2.04
N PRO A 36 -14.51 8.52 -1.69
CA PRO A 36 -14.02 9.83 -1.28
C PRO A 36 -13.93 10.77 -2.49
N ASN A 37 -14.20 12.06 -2.26
CA ASN A 37 -13.98 13.09 -3.27
C ASN A 37 -12.48 13.43 -3.35
N VAL A 38 -11.70 12.52 -3.94
CA VAL A 38 -10.27 12.69 -4.17
C VAL A 38 -10.00 12.53 -5.66
N THR A 39 -9.32 13.51 -6.25
CA THR A 39 -8.85 13.42 -7.64
C THR A 39 -7.68 12.44 -7.71
N ILE A 40 -7.88 11.33 -8.42
CA ILE A 40 -6.84 10.32 -8.65
C ILE A 40 -6.16 10.63 -10.00
N PRO A 41 -4.84 10.81 -10.04
CA PRO A 41 -4.09 10.97 -11.29
C PRO A 41 -4.24 9.77 -12.24
N SER A 42 -4.21 10.02 -13.54
CA SER A 42 -4.51 9.01 -14.57
C SER A 42 -3.51 7.84 -14.60
N ASP A 43 -2.25 8.08 -14.22
CA ASP A 43 -1.17 7.08 -14.17
C ASP A 43 -1.30 6.11 -12.99
N ILE A 44 -2.07 6.45 -11.95
CA ILE A 44 -2.36 5.58 -10.81
C ILE A 44 -3.84 5.23 -10.68
N THR A 45 -4.61 5.46 -11.75
CA THR A 45 -6.01 5.06 -11.82
C THR A 45 -6.11 3.54 -12.03
N PRO A 46 -6.91 2.81 -11.23
CA PRO A 46 -7.15 1.39 -11.45
C PRO A 46 -7.70 1.12 -12.86
N PRO A 47 -7.37 -0.02 -13.49
CA PRO A 47 -7.91 -0.36 -14.81
C PRO A 47 -9.45 -0.41 -14.83
N ASP A 48 -10.02 -0.19 -16.01
CA ASP A 48 -11.47 -0.29 -16.24
C ASP A 48 -12.04 -1.63 -15.75
N GLY A 49 -13.30 -1.59 -15.30
CA GLY A 49 -14.00 -2.74 -14.75
C GLY A 49 -13.74 -3.00 -13.25
N ASN A 50 -12.82 -2.27 -12.62
CA ASN A 50 -12.66 -2.30 -11.16
C ASN A 50 -13.62 -1.30 -10.48
N CYS A 51 -14.20 -1.69 -9.35
CA CYS A 51 -15.17 -0.94 -8.56
C CYS A 51 -14.55 -0.52 -7.21
N PHE A 52 -14.80 0.71 -6.76
CA PHE A 52 -14.48 1.13 -5.40
C PHE A 52 -15.19 0.25 -4.36
N LYS A 53 -14.47 -0.18 -3.31
CA LYS A 53 -15.05 -0.96 -2.22
C LYS A 53 -15.11 -0.18 -0.91
N PHE A 54 -13.97 0.37 -0.47
CA PHE A 54 -13.89 1.21 0.71
C PHE A 54 -12.59 2.04 0.70
N SER A 55 -12.54 3.09 1.51
CA SER A 55 -11.35 3.87 1.78
C SER A 55 -10.92 3.75 3.24
N LEU A 56 -9.61 3.83 3.48
CA LEU A 56 -8.99 3.77 4.79
C LEU A 56 -8.06 4.94 4.99
N PHE A 57 -7.95 5.36 6.24
CA PHE A 57 -6.87 6.19 6.72
C PHE A 57 -5.99 5.33 7.62
N THR A 58 -4.73 5.17 7.27
CA THR A 58 -3.80 4.30 8.00
C THR A 58 -2.56 5.08 8.41
N SER A 59 -2.09 4.87 9.63
CA SER A 59 -0.75 5.27 10.06
C SER A 59 0.05 4.01 10.37
N GLY A 60 1.28 3.92 9.87
CA GLY A 60 2.13 2.76 10.13
C GLY A 60 3.50 2.87 9.49
N TYR A 61 4.22 1.75 9.51
CA TYR A 61 5.53 1.62 8.87
C TYR A 61 5.36 1.06 7.46
N LEU A 62 6.12 1.60 6.50
CA LEU A 62 6.26 0.96 5.19
C LEU A 62 7.45 0.03 5.19
N LEU A 63 7.27 -1.11 4.52
CA LEU A 63 8.35 -2.05 4.29
C LEU A 63 9.07 -1.69 2.98
N TYR A 64 10.36 -1.43 3.11
CA TYR A 64 11.29 -1.16 2.04
C TYR A 64 12.22 -2.32 1.80
N THR A 65 12.32 -2.76 0.56
CA THR A 65 13.34 -3.72 0.12
C THR A 65 14.45 -2.99 -0.63
N CYS A 66 15.69 -3.12 -0.16
CA CYS A 66 16.85 -2.70 -0.94
C CYS A 66 17.16 -3.76 -2.01
N ASN A 67 16.98 -3.40 -3.27
CA ASN A 67 17.14 -4.29 -4.41
C ASN A 67 18.61 -4.41 -4.86
N LYS A 68 18.92 -5.45 -5.63
CA LYS A 68 20.28 -5.68 -6.16
C LYS A 68 20.80 -4.54 -7.05
N ASN A 69 19.91 -3.85 -7.76
CA ASN A 69 20.22 -2.67 -8.57
C ASN A 69 20.39 -1.38 -7.73
N LYS A 70 20.44 -1.48 -6.39
CA LYS A 70 20.58 -0.36 -5.45
C LYS A 70 19.42 0.64 -5.47
N THR A 71 18.21 0.19 -5.80
CA THR A 71 16.99 0.98 -5.67
C THR A 71 16.09 0.44 -4.58
N TRP A 72 15.19 1.27 -4.07
CA TRP A 72 14.19 0.89 -3.08
C TRP A 72 12.87 0.45 -3.72
N SER A 73 12.29 -0.64 -3.22
CA SER A 73 10.91 -1.04 -3.51
C SER A 73 10.06 -0.92 -2.25
N ALA A 74 8.92 -0.25 -2.36
CA ALA A 74 7.92 -0.17 -1.29
C ALA A 74 6.89 -1.28 -1.44
N GLY A 75 6.70 -2.07 -0.37
CA GLY A 75 5.59 -2.99 -0.20
C GLY A 75 4.59 -2.44 0.82
N SER A 76 3.31 -2.80 0.66
CA SER A 76 2.29 -2.50 1.69
C SER A 76 1.50 -3.76 2.01
N GLY A 77 1.50 -4.12 3.30
CA GLY A 77 0.72 -5.21 3.86
C GLY A 77 -0.28 -4.65 4.87
N ILE A 78 -1.54 -5.04 4.78
CA ILE A 78 -2.63 -4.54 5.63
C ILE A 78 -3.40 -5.75 6.17
N GLY A 79 -3.47 -5.89 7.49
CA GLY A 79 -4.26 -6.93 8.15
C GLY A 79 -5.56 -6.36 8.72
N SER A 80 -6.62 -7.17 8.73
CA SER A 80 -7.89 -6.79 9.35
C SER A 80 -7.80 -6.79 10.88
N ILE A 81 -8.41 -5.78 11.50
CA ILE A 81 -8.66 -5.68 12.94
C ILE A 81 -10.13 -5.97 13.31
N ILE A 82 -10.99 -6.31 12.33
CA ILE A 82 -12.38 -6.66 12.61
C ILE A 82 -12.39 -7.99 13.38
N PRO A 83 -13.14 -8.09 14.49
CA PRO A 83 -13.28 -9.35 15.19
C PRO A 83 -13.73 -10.49 14.25
N LYS A 84 -12.97 -11.59 14.23
CA LYS A 84 -13.20 -12.79 13.39
C LYS A 84 -12.89 -12.64 11.90
N ASP A 85 -12.48 -11.46 11.44
CA ASP A 85 -11.92 -11.29 10.11
C ASP A 85 -10.45 -11.74 10.13
N THR A 86 -10.09 -12.63 9.22
CA THR A 86 -8.72 -13.18 9.11
C THR A 86 -7.99 -12.65 7.88
N SER A 87 -8.62 -11.73 7.16
CA SER A 87 -8.15 -11.25 5.88
C SER A 87 -6.96 -10.30 6.00
N SER A 88 -6.08 -10.40 5.01
CA SER A 88 -4.98 -9.47 4.81
C SER A 88 -4.75 -9.20 3.33
N LEU A 89 -4.36 -7.97 3.02
CA LEU A 89 -4.01 -7.47 1.71
C LEU A 89 -2.49 -7.33 1.61
N VAL A 90 -1.91 -7.83 0.52
CA VAL A 90 -0.50 -7.58 0.19
C VAL A 90 -0.44 -7.01 -1.23
N VAL A 91 0.06 -5.79 -1.36
CA VAL A 91 0.18 -5.11 -2.65
C VAL A 91 1.63 -4.83 -3.02
N THR A 92 1.88 -4.96 -4.31
CA THR A 92 3.12 -4.53 -4.97
C THR A 92 2.83 -3.29 -5.81
N THR A 93 3.69 -2.28 -5.71
CA THR A 93 3.57 -1.05 -6.50
C THR A 93 3.64 -1.36 -8.00
N SER A 94 2.60 -1.03 -8.76
CA SER A 94 2.54 -1.20 -10.22
C SER A 94 2.72 0.11 -10.99
N ALA A 95 2.32 1.24 -10.39
CA ALA A 95 2.55 2.58 -10.93
C ALA A 95 2.70 3.59 -9.79
N THR A 96 3.36 4.70 -10.07
CA THR A 96 3.59 5.79 -9.09
C THR A 96 3.32 7.14 -9.72
N HIS A 97 2.78 8.06 -8.92
CA HIS A 97 2.66 9.48 -9.22
C HIS A 97 3.43 10.29 -8.16
N PRO A 98 4.20 11.32 -8.54
CA PRO A 98 4.84 12.19 -7.56
C PRO A 98 3.82 12.75 -6.56
N ALA A 99 4.14 12.72 -5.26
CA ALA A 99 3.34 13.42 -4.27
C ALA A 99 3.55 14.95 -4.41
N PRO A 100 2.58 15.79 -4.00
CA PRO A 100 2.74 17.25 -4.06
C PRO A 100 3.96 17.77 -3.29
N ASP A 101 4.31 17.16 -2.16
CA ASP A 101 5.55 17.41 -1.43
C ASP A 101 6.55 16.28 -1.69
N SER A 102 7.77 16.63 -2.11
CA SER A 102 8.83 15.66 -2.41
C SER A 102 9.35 14.91 -1.18
N ARG A 103 8.99 15.36 0.03
CA ARG A 103 9.30 14.69 1.31
C ARG A 103 8.27 13.62 1.67
N ASP A 104 7.19 13.52 0.89
CA ASP A 104 6.17 12.51 1.05
C ASP A 104 6.37 11.38 0.05
N LEU A 105 6.00 10.18 0.49
CA LEU A 105 6.04 9.00 -0.35
C LEU A 105 5.21 9.22 -1.63
N PRO A 106 5.72 8.91 -2.84
CA PRO A 106 4.92 9.00 -4.04
C PRO A 106 3.60 8.23 -3.90
N TRP A 107 2.55 8.84 -4.44
CA TRP A 107 1.27 8.18 -4.59
C TRP A 107 1.45 6.98 -5.52
N ALA A 108 0.63 5.95 -5.34
CA ALA A 108 0.86 4.70 -6.03
C ALA A 108 -0.43 3.93 -6.29
N LEU A 109 -0.45 3.26 -7.43
CA LEU A 109 -1.33 2.13 -7.67
C LEU A 109 -0.59 0.86 -7.22
N GLY A 110 -1.12 0.19 -6.22
CA GLY A 110 -0.70 -1.12 -5.77
C GLY A 110 -1.61 -2.20 -6.35
N LYS A 111 -1.02 -3.23 -6.96
CA LYS A 111 -1.74 -4.43 -7.40
C LYS A 111 -1.69 -5.49 -6.30
N ALA A 112 -2.84 -6.07 -5.97
CA ALA A 112 -2.91 -7.19 -5.03
C ALA A 112 -2.14 -8.39 -5.58
N SER A 113 -1.37 -9.03 -4.71
CA SER A 113 -0.43 -10.10 -5.10
C SER A 113 -0.68 -11.41 -4.37
N ASN A 114 -0.97 -11.35 -3.07
CA ASN A 114 -1.05 -12.53 -2.22
C ASN A 114 -1.98 -12.29 -1.02
N ASN A 115 -3.22 -11.86 -1.29
CA ASN A 115 -4.22 -11.70 -0.23
C ASN A 115 -4.46 -13.06 0.46
N LYS A 116 -4.68 -13.03 1.76
CA LYS A 116 -4.92 -14.21 2.59
C LYS A 116 -6.15 -14.04 3.44
N GLY A 117 -6.69 -15.17 3.91
CA GLY A 117 -7.80 -15.22 4.85
C GLY A 117 -9.14 -14.82 4.25
N ASP A 118 -10.16 -14.87 5.09
CA ASP A 118 -11.54 -14.50 4.75
C ASP A 118 -11.93 -13.21 5.47
N GLY A 119 -12.57 -12.30 4.73
CA GLY A 119 -13.05 -11.02 5.25
C GLY A 119 -12.87 -9.85 4.30
N ALA A 120 -12.74 -8.64 4.85
CA ALA A 120 -12.82 -7.38 4.11
C ALA A 120 -11.79 -7.24 2.97
N PHE A 121 -10.59 -7.80 3.15
CA PHE A 121 -9.48 -7.67 2.21
C PHE A 121 -9.35 -8.79 1.17
N LYS A 122 -10.16 -9.87 1.30
CA LYS A 122 -10.00 -11.11 0.51
C LYS A 122 -9.97 -10.89 -1.00
N ASP A 123 -10.84 -10.02 -1.50
CA ASP A 123 -11.15 -9.81 -2.91
C ASP A 123 -10.62 -8.47 -3.47
N ILE A 124 -9.87 -7.70 -2.66
CA ILE A 124 -9.25 -6.45 -3.13
C ILE A 124 -8.25 -6.75 -4.24
N THR A 125 -8.38 -6.08 -5.37
CA THR A 125 -7.53 -6.28 -6.55
C THR A 125 -6.54 -5.14 -6.75
N TYR A 126 -6.94 -3.92 -6.41
CA TYR A 126 -6.07 -2.75 -6.41
C TYR A 126 -6.24 -1.91 -5.16
N LEU A 127 -5.16 -1.25 -4.78
CA LEU A 127 -5.11 -0.24 -3.73
C LEU A 127 -4.48 1.01 -4.30
N VAL A 128 -5.20 2.12 -4.28
CA VAL A 128 -4.65 3.43 -4.63
C VAL A 128 -4.24 4.13 -3.34
N ARG A 129 -2.95 4.44 -3.23
CA ARG A 129 -2.37 5.17 -2.11
C ARG A 129 -2.18 6.62 -2.52
N VAL A 130 -2.87 7.53 -1.85
CA VAL A 130 -2.83 8.97 -2.11
C VAL A 130 -2.77 9.74 -0.79
N ASN A 131 -2.60 11.06 -0.86
CA ASN A 131 -2.53 11.96 0.30
C ASN A 131 -1.57 11.45 1.39
N THR A 132 -0.40 10.99 0.95
CA THR A 132 0.66 10.48 1.80
C THR A 132 1.33 11.61 2.58
N CYS A 133 1.80 11.31 3.79
CA CYS A 133 2.65 12.19 4.58
C CYS A 133 3.84 11.39 5.12
N GLY A 134 5.06 11.86 4.84
CA GLY A 134 6.32 11.20 5.19
C GLY A 134 6.52 9.86 4.47
N GLY A 135 7.26 8.96 5.11
CA GLY A 135 7.46 7.60 4.63
C GLY A 135 8.43 7.43 3.47
N VAL A 136 9.19 8.45 3.05
CA VAL A 136 10.16 8.35 1.94
C VAL A 136 11.32 7.42 2.30
N ALA A 137 11.76 6.60 1.34
CA ALA A 137 12.91 5.73 1.49
C ALA A 137 14.21 6.53 1.70
N PRO A 138 15.27 5.94 2.27
CA PRO A 138 16.59 6.56 2.29
C PRO A 138 17.10 6.86 0.89
N ASP A 139 18.14 7.68 0.83
CA ASP A 139 18.88 7.88 -0.39
C ASP A 139 19.38 6.55 -0.99
N ASN A 140 19.33 6.41 -2.32
CA ASN A 140 19.76 5.20 -3.02
C ASN A 140 21.23 4.87 -2.77
N SER A 141 22.08 5.85 -2.46
CA SER A 141 23.49 5.64 -2.08
C SER A 141 23.66 4.79 -0.80
N LEU A 142 22.64 4.74 0.05
CA LEU A 142 22.63 3.93 1.28
C LEU A 142 22.19 2.47 1.02
N CYS A 143 21.59 2.18 -0.14
CA CYS A 143 21.17 0.83 -0.53
C CYS A 143 22.36 0.03 -1.09
N GLY A 144 22.59 -1.15 -0.50
CA GLY A 144 23.75 -2.01 -0.75
C GLY A 144 25.00 -1.58 0.01
N THR A 145 24.93 -0.53 0.82
CA THR A 145 26.01 -0.07 1.72
C THR A 145 25.55 -0.21 3.17
N THR A 146 24.95 0.83 3.75
CA THR A 146 24.34 0.85 5.09
C THR A 146 23.22 -0.18 5.20
N TYR A 147 22.46 -0.36 4.11
CA TYR A 147 21.35 -1.31 4.03
C TYR A 147 21.71 -2.43 3.04
N PRO A 148 22.21 -3.59 3.50
CA PRO A 148 22.51 -4.71 2.62
C PRO A 148 21.34 -5.10 1.69
N THR A 149 21.65 -5.52 0.47
CA THR A 149 20.63 -5.91 -0.50
C THR A 149 19.89 -7.17 -0.08
N GLY A 150 18.60 -7.26 -0.41
CA GLY A 150 17.78 -8.46 -0.19
C GLY A 150 17.12 -8.55 1.19
N TYR A 151 17.17 -7.47 1.97
CA TYR A 151 16.51 -7.36 3.26
C TYR A 151 15.36 -6.35 3.23
N ASN A 152 14.42 -6.51 4.16
CA ASN A 152 13.30 -5.61 4.37
C ASN A 152 13.59 -4.69 5.57
N TYR A 153 13.24 -3.42 5.40
CA TYR A 153 13.47 -2.33 6.35
C TYR A 153 12.15 -1.61 6.61
N SER A 154 11.91 -1.16 7.84
CA SER A 154 10.67 -0.50 8.27
C SER A 154 10.91 0.64 9.23
#